data_AF-R6WY19-F1
#
_entry.id   AF-R6WY19-F1
#
_cell.length_a   1.000
_cell.length_b   1.000
_cell.length_c   1.000
_cell.angle_alpha   90.00
_cell.angle_beta   90.00
_cell.angle_gamma   90.00
#
_symmetry.space_group_name_H-M   'P 1'
#
loop_
_entity.id
_entity.type
_entity.pdbx_description
1 polymer ?
#
loop_
_entity_poly.entity_id
_entity_poly.type
_entity_poly.pdbx_seq_one_letter_code
_entity_poly.pdbx_strand_id
1 'polypeptide(L)'
;MAEDFVGVSGSLNESFVGASNDKLFEVPFEALEVRMAKEKPQVMPGLTALKKAMSEPAFERLINSLLNINLGEDALLLVAGDERVRTELIGKYLPVLKAAFNVSNVRVVGGARNGLDAY
;
A
#
# COMPACT_ATOMS: atom_id res chain seq x y z
N MET A 1 -19.01 24.92 48.15
CA MET A 1 -19.17 23.68 48.93
C MET A 1 -18.51 22.59 48.14
N ALA A 2 -17.48 21.96 48.70
CA ALA A 2 -16.76 20.87 48.06
C ALA A 2 -17.69 19.67 48.07
N GLU A 3 -18.10 19.19 46.90
CA GLU A 3 -18.81 17.92 46.83
C GLU A 3 -17.77 16.81 46.95
N ASP A 4 -17.80 16.20 48.14
CA ASP A 4 -16.99 15.06 48.52
C ASP A 4 -17.13 13.96 47.47
N PHE A 5 -15.99 13.53 46.95
CA PHE A 5 -15.85 12.32 46.17
C PHE A 5 -16.08 11.13 47.13
N VAL A 6 -17.34 10.73 47.29
CA VAL A 6 -17.70 9.52 48.03
C VAL A 6 -17.26 8.34 47.17
N GLY A 7 -16.04 7.85 47.43
CA GLY A 7 -15.55 6.59 46.88
C GLY A 7 -16.42 5.45 47.38
N VAL A 8 -17.45 5.10 46.59
CA VAL A 8 -18.22 3.89 46.79
C VAL A 8 -17.43 2.75 46.17
N SER A 9 -16.98 1.83 47.01
CA SER A 9 -16.39 0.55 46.65
C SER A 9 -17.19 -0.14 45.54
N GLY A 10 -16.67 -0.12 44.30
CA GLY A 10 -17.26 -0.83 43.16
C GLY A 10 -16.13 -1.47 42.38
N SER A 11 -16.14 -2.80 42.28
CA SER A 11 -15.15 -3.54 41.50
C SER A 11 -15.08 -3.01 40.07
N LEU A 12 -13.88 -2.92 39.50
CA LEU A 12 -13.62 -2.71 38.07
C LEU A 12 -14.10 -3.93 37.25
N ASN A 13 -15.40 -4.19 37.26
CA ASN A 13 -16.06 -5.12 36.35
C ASN A 13 -16.68 -4.29 35.22
N GLU A 14 -15.85 -3.54 34.50
CA GLU A 14 -16.28 -2.97 33.23
C GLU A 14 -16.31 -4.10 32.21
N SER A 15 -17.51 -4.55 31.80
CA SER A 15 -17.63 -5.46 30.67
C SER A 15 -17.21 -4.70 29.42
N PHE A 16 -16.04 -5.04 28.87
CA PHE A 16 -15.61 -4.53 27.58
C PHE A 16 -16.66 -4.91 26.52
N VAL A 17 -17.47 -3.94 26.09
CA VAL A 17 -18.33 -4.09 24.91
C VAL A 17 -17.50 -3.66 23.71
N GLY A 18 -16.68 -4.59 23.19
CA GLY A 18 -16.06 -4.40 21.88
C GLY A 18 -17.16 -4.32 20.82
N ALA A 19 -17.13 -3.29 19.97
CA ALA A 19 -18.07 -3.21 18.86
C ALA A 19 -17.91 -4.47 17.98
N SER A 20 -18.98 -5.24 17.76
CA SER A 20 -18.92 -6.33 16.78
C SER A 20 -18.68 -5.70 15.42
N ASN A 21 -17.56 -6.05 14.81
CA ASN A 21 -17.24 -5.62 13.46
C ASN A 21 -17.43 -6.80 12.52
N ASP A 22 -18.69 -7.09 12.21
CA ASP A 22 -19.11 -8.23 11.38
C ASP A 22 -18.89 -7.99 9.87
N LYS A 23 -18.08 -7.00 9.50
CA LYS A 23 -17.83 -6.64 8.09
C LYS A 23 -16.55 -7.31 7.60
N LEU A 24 -16.63 -8.62 7.39
CA LEU A 24 -15.64 -9.35 6.61
C LEU A 24 -16.15 -9.44 5.17
N PHE A 25 -15.45 -8.80 4.24
CA PHE A 25 -15.81 -8.83 2.82
C PHE A 25 -14.61 -9.27 2.01
N GLU A 26 -14.85 -10.21 1.11
CA GLU A 26 -13.86 -10.70 0.16
C GLU A 26 -13.84 -9.75 -1.04
N VAL A 27 -12.67 -9.17 -1.31
CA VAL A 27 -12.47 -8.32 -2.49
C VAL A 27 -11.71 -9.14 -3.52
N PRO A 28 -12.27 -9.38 -4.72
CA PRO A 28 -11.55 -10.08 -5.77
C PRO A 28 -10.32 -9.27 -6.16
N PHE A 29 -9.22 -9.97 -6.44
CA PHE A 29 -8.00 -9.32 -6.89
C PHE A 29 -8.23 -8.63 -8.25
N GLU A 30 -7.96 -7.34 -8.30
CA GLU A 30 -7.97 -6.54 -9.52
C GLU A 30 -6.56 -5.96 -9.75
N ALA A 31 -6.06 -6.09 -10.98
CA ALA A 31 -4.73 -5.62 -11.37
C ALA A 31 -4.56 -4.12 -11.05
N LEU A 32 -3.37 -3.71 -10.62
CA LEU A 32 -3.08 -2.33 -10.25
C LEU A 32 -3.49 -1.34 -11.36
N GLU A 33 -3.16 -1.64 -12.63
CA GLU A 33 -3.49 -0.78 -13.76
C GLU A 33 -5.00 -0.48 -13.86
N VAL A 34 -5.84 -1.49 -13.63
CA VAL A 34 -7.31 -1.35 -13.72
C VAL A 34 -7.84 -0.58 -12.51
N ARG A 35 -7.32 -0.83 -11.31
CA ARG A 35 -7.69 -0.08 -10.10
C ARG A 35 -7.31 1.40 -10.21
N MET A 36 -6.09 1.69 -10.64
CA MET A 36 -5.59 3.07 -10.73
C MET A 36 -6.30 3.88 -11.81
N ALA A 37 -6.78 3.24 -12.89
CA ALA A 37 -7.61 3.91 -13.88
C ALA A 37 -8.90 4.49 -13.26
N LYS A 38 -9.44 3.85 -12.21
CA LYS A 38 -10.64 4.30 -11.48
C LYS A 38 -10.29 5.22 -10.31
N GLU A 39 -9.30 4.85 -9.52
CA GLU A 39 -8.97 5.51 -8.24
C GLU A 39 -8.05 6.72 -8.39
N LYS A 40 -7.05 6.63 -9.29
CA LYS A 40 -5.97 7.62 -9.44
C LYS A 40 -5.58 7.82 -10.91
N PRO A 41 -6.45 8.42 -11.74
CA PRO A 41 -6.19 8.60 -13.17
C PRO A 41 -4.85 9.30 -13.48
N GLN A 42 -4.37 10.16 -12.57
CA GLN A 42 -3.11 10.89 -12.70
C GLN A 42 -1.86 9.99 -12.77
N VAL A 43 -1.91 8.74 -12.28
CA VAL A 43 -0.75 7.83 -12.37
C VAL A 43 -0.71 7.04 -13.68
N MET A 44 -1.79 7.04 -14.45
CA MET A 44 -1.92 6.25 -15.68
C MET A 44 -0.92 6.59 -16.78
N PRO A 45 -0.54 7.87 -17.02
CA PRO A 45 0.51 8.19 -17.97
C PRO A 45 1.84 7.51 -17.62
N GLY A 46 2.21 7.53 -16.33
CA GLY A 46 3.43 6.88 -15.84
C GLY A 46 3.36 5.36 -15.93
N LEU A 47 2.21 4.75 -15.61
CA LEU A 47 2.01 3.31 -15.81
C LEU A 47 2.10 2.89 -17.29
N THR A 48 1.55 3.70 -18.19
CA THR A 48 1.63 3.46 -19.64
C THR A 48 3.07 3.54 -20.13
N ALA A 49 3.83 4.54 -19.68
CA ALA A 49 5.24 4.69 -20.01
C ALA A 49 6.07 3.52 -19.45
N LEU A 50 5.78 3.11 -18.21
CA LEU A 50 6.45 2.00 -17.55
C LEU A 50 6.20 0.68 -18.28
N LYS A 51 4.95 0.41 -18.69
CA LYS A 51 4.58 -0.80 -19.44
C LYS A 51 5.30 -0.90 -20.78
N LYS A 52 5.56 0.23 -21.45
CA LYS A 52 6.35 0.28 -22.70
C LYS A 52 7.85 0.06 -22.47
N ALA A 53 8.37 0.52 -21.34
CA ALA A 53 9.80 0.42 -21.02
C ALA A 53 10.17 -0.94 -20.41
N MET A 54 9.20 -1.65 -19.83
CA MET A 54 9.35 -3.00 -19.29
C MET A 54 8.86 -4.05 -20.30
N SER A 55 9.22 -5.31 -20.09
CA SER A 55 8.56 -6.41 -20.79
C SER A 55 7.18 -6.66 -20.17
N GLU A 56 6.21 -7.07 -20.99
CA GLU A 56 4.85 -7.39 -20.55
C GLU A 56 4.82 -8.41 -19.39
N PRO A 57 5.58 -9.53 -19.42
CA PRO A 57 5.62 -10.45 -18.28
C PRO A 57 6.17 -9.85 -16.99
N ALA A 58 7.12 -8.92 -17.09
CA ALA A 58 7.67 -8.23 -15.93
C ALA A 58 6.66 -7.22 -15.36
N PHE A 59 5.93 -6.51 -16.22
CA PHE A 59 4.89 -5.58 -15.80
C PHE A 59 3.76 -6.30 -15.06
N GLU A 60 3.26 -7.40 -15.63
CA GLU A 60 2.21 -8.19 -15.00
C GLU A 60 2.64 -8.74 -13.63
N ARG A 61 3.85 -9.30 -13.55
CA ARG A 61 4.34 -9.89 -12.30
C ARG A 61 4.71 -8.86 -11.23
N LEU A 62 5.31 -7.74 -11.61
CA LEU A 62 5.91 -6.79 -10.64
C LEU A 62 5.04 -5.57 -10.37
N ILE A 63 4.28 -5.10 -11.36
CA ILE A 63 3.50 -3.85 -11.25
C ILE A 63 2.05 -4.16 -10.96
N ASN A 64 1.42 -5.07 -11.70
CA ASN A 64 0.01 -5.40 -11.46
C ASN A 64 -0.23 -6.11 -10.12
N SER A 65 0.80 -6.73 -9.54
CA SER A 65 0.77 -7.33 -8.21
C SER A 65 0.93 -6.33 -7.05
N LEU A 66 1.28 -5.07 -7.31
CA LEU A 66 1.44 -4.07 -6.27
C LEU A 66 0.12 -3.79 -5.56
N LEU A 67 0.21 -3.55 -4.25
CA LEU A 67 -0.96 -3.19 -3.45
C LEU A 67 -1.39 -1.76 -3.73
N ASN A 68 -0.43 -0.83 -3.85
CA ASN A 68 -0.71 0.59 -4.04
C ASN A 68 0.45 1.33 -4.72
N ILE A 69 0.12 2.45 -5.34
CA ILE A 69 1.04 3.43 -5.92
C ILE A 69 0.57 4.85 -5.57
N ASN A 70 1.48 5.69 -5.11
CA ASN A 70 1.21 7.11 -4.83
C ASN A 70 2.27 7.96 -5.52
N LEU A 71 1.80 8.95 -6.29
CA LEU A 71 2.63 9.93 -6.97
C LEU A 71 2.51 11.27 -6.24
N GLY A 72 3.65 11.79 -5.79
CA GLY A 72 3.80 13.18 -5.34
C GLY A 72 4.42 14.04 -6.45
N GLU A 73 4.86 15.25 -6.10
CA GLU A 73 5.45 16.20 -7.07
C GLU A 73 6.77 15.68 -7.68
N ASP A 74 7.67 15.15 -6.85
CA ASP A 74 8.99 14.65 -7.28
C ASP A 74 9.35 13.29 -6.63
N ALA A 75 8.33 12.58 -6.14
CA ALA A 75 8.50 11.32 -5.43
C ALA A 75 7.42 10.30 -5.81
N LEU A 76 7.83 9.04 -5.93
CA LEU A 76 6.96 7.90 -6.14
C LEU A 76 7.05 6.92 -4.97
N LEU A 77 5.91 6.51 -4.42
CA LEU A 77 5.81 5.45 -3.43
C LEU A 77 5.12 4.22 -4.05
N LEU A 78 5.79 3.08 -4.02
CA LEU A 78 5.27 1.79 -4.45
C LEU A 78 5.15 0.86 -3.24
N VAL A 79 4.00 0.21 -3.10
CA VAL A 79 3.74 -0.75 -2.03
C VAL A 79 3.62 -2.15 -2.64
N ALA A 80 4.67 -2.93 -2.49
CA ALA A 80 4.73 -4.33 -2.88
C ALA A 80 4.26 -5.23 -1.73
N GLY A 81 3.51 -6.27 -2.06
CA GLY A 81 3.11 -7.28 -1.09
C GLY A 81 4.31 -8.08 -0.56
N ASP A 82 5.27 -8.38 -1.43
CA ASP A 82 6.39 -9.29 -1.17
C ASP A 82 7.75 -8.56 -1.26
N GLU A 83 8.70 -8.93 -0.41
CA GLU A 83 10.04 -8.30 -0.38
C GLU A 83 10.88 -8.63 -1.62
N ARG A 84 10.63 -9.78 -2.24
CA ARG A 84 11.29 -10.14 -3.51
C ARG A 84 10.94 -9.17 -4.64
N VAL A 85 9.68 -8.74 -4.71
CA VAL A 85 9.21 -7.75 -5.70
C VAL A 85 9.89 -6.42 -5.44
N ARG A 86 9.97 -5.98 -4.18
CA ARG A 86 10.72 -4.77 -3.81
C ARG A 86 12.18 -4.83 -4.25
N THR A 87 12.86 -5.92 -3.94
CA THR A 87 14.28 -6.12 -4.27
C THR A 87 14.51 -6.02 -5.77
N GLU A 88 13.65 -6.65 -6.57
CA GLU A 88 13.77 -6.62 -8.02
C GLU A 88 13.45 -5.25 -8.62
N LEU A 89 12.41 -4.58 -8.13
CA LEU A 89 12.07 -3.22 -8.56
C LEU A 89 13.19 -2.23 -8.29
N ILE A 90 13.82 -2.30 -7.12
CA ILE A 90 14.95 -1.44 -6.77
C ILE A 90 16.21 -1.83 -7.58
N GLY A 91 16.51 -3.13 -7.67
CA GLY A 91 17.76 -3.59 -8.29
C GLY A 91 17.82 -3.43 -9.80
N LYS A 92 16.69 -3.61 -10.50
CA LYS A 92 16.66 -3.61 -11.98
C LYS A 92 15.89 -2.43 -12.58
N TYR A 93 14.82 -2.00 -11.92
CA TYR A 93 13.85 -1.10 -12.54
C TYR A 93 13.83 0.31 -11.96
N LEU A 94 14.64 0.61 -10.95
CA LEU A 94 14.67 1.93 -10.30
C LEU A 94 14.87 3.10 -11.29
N PRO A 95 15.81 3.04 -12.26
CA PRO A 95 15.97 4.11 -13.24
C PRO A 95 14.76 4.25 -14.17
N VAL A 96 14.17 3.11 -14.55
CA VAL A 96 13.00 3.04 -15.43
C VAL A 96 11.76 3.62 -14.73
N LEU A 97 11.57 3.33 -13.45
CA LEU A 97 10.51 3.90 -12.62
C LEU A 97 10.63 5.42 -12.52
N LYS A 98 11.83 5.93 -12.25
CA LYS A 98 12.09 7.38 -12.21
C LYS A 98 11.75 8.05 -13.53
N ALA A 99 12.21 7.47 -14.65
CA ALA A 99 11.96 8.01 -15.98
C ALA A 99 10.47 7.96 -16.36
N ALA A 100 9.79 6.86 -16.09
CA ALA A 100 8.38 6.68 -16.44
C ALA A 100 7.45 7.66 -15.69
N PHE A 101 7.75 7.94 -14.42
CA PHE A 101 6.95 8.84 -13.58
C PHE A 101 7.50 10.27 -13.51
N ASN A 102 8.63 10.55 -14.16
CA ASN A 102 9.34 11.83 -14.11
C ASN A 102 9.58 12.32 -12.67
N VAL A 103 10.18 11.46 -11.84
CA VAL A 103 10.49 11.76 -10.43
C VAL A 103 11.96 11.52 -10.13
N SER A 104 12.53 12.30 -9.22
CA SER A 104 13.90 12.11 -8.73
C SER A 104 14.00 11.00 -7.69
N ASN A 105 12.92 10.79 -6.92
CA ASN A 105 12.90 9.85 -5.80
C ASN A 105 11.85 8.75 -5.97
N VAL A 106 12.24 7.51 -5.68
CA VAL A 106 11.36 6.35 -5.70
C VAL A 106 11.61 5.55 -4.43
N ARG A 107 10.54 5.34 -3.65
CA ARG A 107 10.55 4.48 -2.47
C ARG A 107 9.68 3.27 -2.74
N VAL A 108 10.24 2.08 -2.53
CA VAL A 108 9.51 0.82 -2.61
C VAL A 108 9.45 0.21 -1.22
N VAL A 109 8.25 -0.11 -0.75
CA VAL A 109 7.98 -0.84 0.48
C VAL A 109 7.62 -2.27 0.11
N GLY A 110 8.24 -3.26 0.75
CA GLY A 110 7.96 -4.69 0.53
C GLY A 110 7.46 -5.34 1.82
N GLY A 111 6.98 -6.58 1.72
CA GLY A 111 6.44 -7.33 2.86
C GLY A 111 5.11 -6.80 3.41
N ALA A 112 4.42 -5.91 2.68
CA ALA A 112 3.22 -5.23 3.18
C ALA A 112 2.02 -6.14 3.43
N ARG A 113 2.01 -7.37 2.88
CA ARG A 113 0.90 -8.31 3.10
C ARG A 113 0.89 -8.92 4.49
N ASN A 114 2.04 -9.29 5.05
CA ASN A 114 2.10 -10.04 6.30
C ASN A 114 3.28 -9.67 7.22
N GLY A 115 4.16 -8.75 6.83
CA GLY A 115 5.36 -8.36 7.58
C GLY A 115 6.42 -9.47 7.76
N LEU A 116 6.06 -10.73 7.49
CA LEU A 116 6.91 -11.93 7.60
C LEU A 116 8.17 -11.86 6.72
N ASP A 117 8.08 -11.17 5.57
CA ASP A 117 9.16 -11.08 4.60
C ASP A 117 9.99 -9.79 4.75
N ALA A 118 9.67 -8.92 5.72
CA ALA A 118 10.29 -7.61 5.86
C ALA A 118 11.63 -7.61 6.64
N TYR A 119 12.16 -8.79 6.99
CA TYR A 119 13.39 -8.97 7.77
C TYR A 119 14.32 -10.02 7.17
#